data_AF-A0A7S0CCC0-F1
#
_entry.id   AF-A0A7S0CCC0-F1
#
_cell.length_a   1.000
_cell.length_b   1.000
_cell.length_c   1.000
_cell.angle_alpha   90.00
_cell.angle_beta   90.00
_cell.angle_gamma   90.00
#
_symmetry.space_group_name_H-M   'P 1'
#
loop_
_entity.id
_entity.type
_entity.pdbx_description
1 polymer ?
#
loop_
_entity_poly.entity_id
_entity_poly.type
_entity_poly.pdbx_seq_one_letter_code
_entity_poly.pdbx_strand_id
1 'polypeptide(L)'
;VILGSGCIGQVYKGSIVNEEGHIQNVAIKVMHPNVREQVHADLQVLRLLSHIIPKYMPWLIPSTSATSSKEFLRWINPKGAVEEFSIMLEKQLDFRREANHLTRFNENFEDDPSVMFPEIIMGFEATSDVLIETFCEGMPFGKFVEQYQHDSDKLAKMCCVGIRTFCRMTFDHNFIHADLHPGNI
;
A
#
# COMPACT_ATOMS: atom_id res chain seq x y z
N VAL A 1 -15.84 2.56 14.63
CA VAL A 1 -16.48 1.59 13.69
C VAL A 1 -15.40 1.04 12.77
N ILE A 2 -15.43 -0.25 12.39
CA ILE A 2 -14.46 -0.79 11.42
C ILE A 2 -14.72 -0.16 10.05
N LEU A 3 -13.69 0.41 9.44
CA LEU A 3 -13.73 0.98 8.09
C LEU A 3 -13.30 -0.03 7.04
N GLY A 4 -12.32 -0.87 7.37
CA GLY A 4 -11.80 -1.88 6.46
C GLY A 4 -10.84 -2.83 7.17
N SER A 5 -10.57 -3.96 6.53
CA SER A 5 -9.57 -4.93 6.95
C SER A 5 -8.64 -5.21 5.78
N GLY A 6 -7.35 -5.11 6.02
CA GLY A 6 -6.30 -5.53 5.10
C GLY A 6 -5.67 -6.85 5.51
N CYS A 7 -4.63 -7.25 4.77
CA CYS A 7 -3.85 -8.45 5.02
C CYS A 7 -3.09 -8.39 6.36
N ILE A 8 -2.54 -7.23 6.71
CA ILE A 8 -1.69 -7.07 7.91
C ILE A 8 -2.39 -6.45 9.12
N GLY A 9 -3.54 -5.81 8.93
CA GLY A 9 -4.24 -5.13 10.02
C GLY A 9 -5.66 -4.68 9.67
N GLN A 10 -6.29 -3.99 10.60
CA GLN A 10 -7.63 -3.43 10.48
C GLN A 10 -7.60 -1.91 10.69
N VAL A 11 -8.54 -1.22 10.06
CA VAL A 11 -8.70 0.23 10.19
C VAL A 11 -10.02 0.53 10.88
N TYR A 12 -9.97 1.33 11.94
CA TYR A 12 -11.12 1.78 12.70
C TYR A 12 -11.31 3.29 12.53
N LYS A 13 -12.55 3.73 12.35
CA LYS A 13 -12.93 5.14 12.54
C LYS A 13 -13.08 5.41 14.03
N GLY A 14 -12.36 6.41 14.51
CA GLY A 14 -12.47 6.97 15.85
C GLY A 14 -12.65 8.48 15.81
N SER A 15 -12.71 9.08 17.00
CA SER A 15 -12.71 10.53 17.17
C SER A 15 -11.87 10.88 18.39
N ILE A 16 -11.12 11.97 18.32
CA ILE A 16 -10.32 12.53 19.41
C ILE A 16 -10.79 13.95 19.70
N VAL A 17 -10.54 14.42 20.92
CA VAL A 17 -10.70 15.82 21.28
C VAL A 17 -9.33 16.47 21.19
N ASN A 18 -9.17 17.47 20.33
CA ASN A 18 -7.91 18.20 20.21
C ASN A 18 -7.70 19.13 21.41
N GLU A 19 -6.54 19.78 21.49
CA GLU A 19 -6.21 20.71 22.59
C GLU A 19 -7.19 21.90 22.70
N GLU A 20 -7.87 22.24 21.61
CA GLU A 20 -8.87 23.30 21.53
C GLU A 20 -10.28 22.86 21.97
N GLY A 21 -10.47 21.56 22.27
CA GLY A 21 -11.77 20.99 22.64
C GLY A 21 -12.66 20.58 21.47
N HIS A 22 -12.17 20.65 20.23
CA HIS A 22 -12.89 20.23 19.04
C HIS A 22 -12.76 18.73 18.78
N ILE A 23 -13.85 18.13 18.29
CA ILE A 23 -13.87 16.72 17.89
C ILE A 23 -13.25 16.59 16.49
N GLN A 24 -12.18 15.81 16.40
CA GLN A 24 -11.52 15.48 15.15
C GLN A 24 -11.70 13.99 14.84
N ASN A 25 -12.12 13.68 13.61
CA ASN A 25 -12.25 12.29 13.14
C ASN A 25 -10.87 11.73 12.78
N VAL A 26 -10.62 10.49 13.20
CA VAL A 26 -9.34 9.81 12.99
C VAL A 26 -9.53 8.41 12.42
N ALA A 27 -8.54 7.96 11.65
CA ALA A 27 -8.37 6.57 11.27
C ALA A 27 -7.31 5.93 12.18
N ILE A 28 -7.66 4.79 12.78
CA ILE A 28 -6.81 4.04 13.69
C ILE A 28 -6.49 2.71 13.01
N LYS A 29 -5.26 2.56 12.53
CA LYS A 29 -4.74 1.33 11.93
C LYS A 29 -4.13 0.49 13.04
N VAL A 30 -4.57 -0.76 13.16
CA VAL A 30 -4.11 -1.73 14.18
C VAL A 30 -3.68 -3.01 13.49
N MET A 31 -2.47 -3.46 13.80
CA MET A 31 -1.90 -4.68 13.24
C MET A 31 -2.59 -5.92 13.82
N HIS A 32 -2.80 -6.95 12.99
CA HIS A 32 -3.36 -8.20 13.48
C HIS A 32 -2.39 -8.89 14.44
N PRO A 33 -2.89 -9.56 15.49
CA PRO A 33 -2.04 -10.30 16.41
C PRO A 33 -1.30 -11.43 15.66
N ASN A 34 -0.02 -11.63 16.00
CA ASN A 34 0.86 -12.67 15.46
C ASN A 34 1.11 -12.63 13.94
N VAL A 35 0.80 -11.50 13.27
CA VAL A 35 0.94 -11.42 11.81
C VAL A 35 2.39 -11.52 11.35
N ARG A 36 3.35 -11.08 12.18
CA ARG A 36 4.78 -11.13 11.84
C ARG A 36 5.27 -12.57 11.79
N GLU A 37 4.84 -13.38 12.75
CA GLU A 37 5.14 -14.81 12.83
C GLU A 37 4.50 -15.57 11.66
N GLN A 38 3.26 -15.24 11.31
CA GLN A 38 2.56 -15.84 10.17
C GLN A 38 3.26 -15.50 8.84
N VAL A 39 3.54 -14.22 8.60
CA VAL A 39 4.25 -13.78 7.39
C VAL A 39 5.65 -14.41 7.33
N HIS A 40 6.36 -14.50 8.45
CA HIS A 40 7.67 -15.15 8.48
C HIS A 40 7.57 -16.64 8.12
N ALA A 41 6.58 -17.37 8.65
CA ALA A 41 6.36 -18.77 8.30
C ALA A 41 6.02 -18.95 6.81
N ASP A 42 5.17 -18.10 6.25
CA ASP A 42 4.80 -18.14 4.83
C ASP A 42 6.02 -17.86 3.93
N LEU A 43 6.85 -16.88 4.30
CA LEU A 43 8.09 -16.57 3.58
C LEU A 43 9.09 -17.73 3.64
N GLN A 44 9.18 -18.47 4.74
CA GLN A 44 10.00 -19.67 4.82
C GLN A 44 9.51 -20.76 3.84
N VAL A 45 8.20 -20.97 3.74
CA VAL A 45 7.60 -21.91 2.78
C VAL A 45 7.90 -21.47 1.35
N LEU A 46 7.70 -20.19 1.02
CA LEU A 46 8.01 -19.66 -0.31
C LEU A 46 9.49 -19.80 -0.67
N ARG A 47 10.39 -19.50 0.28
CA ARG A 47 11.83 -19.72 0.11
C ARG A 47 12.13 -21.19 -0.16
N LEU A 48 11.56 -22.11 0.60
CA LEU A 48 11.74 -23.55 0.38
C LEU A 48 11.25 -23.97 -1.02
N LEU A 49 10.05 -23.56 -1.41
CA LEU A 49 9.47 -23.87 -2.72
C LEU A 49 10.29 -23.30 -3.88
N SER A 50 10.83 -22.08 -3.72
CA SER A 50 11.73 -21.47 -4.71
C SER A 50 13.03 -22.25 -4.92
N HIS A 51 13.42 -23.11 -3.97
CA HIS A 51 14.57 -24.01 -4.08
C HIS A 51 14.18 -25.39 -4.62
N ILE A 52 13.05 -25.94 -4.16
CA ILE A 52 12.62 -27.31 -4.49
C ILE A 52 12.04 -27.39 -5.90
N ILE A 53 11.11 -26.51 -6.27
CA ILE A 53 10.37 -26.61 -7.53
C ILE A 53 11.32 -26.58 -8.74
N PRO A 54 12.27 -25.62 -8.85
CA PRO A 54 13.18 -25.59 -10.00
C PRO A 54 14.11 -26.80 -10.08
N LYS A 55 14.43 -27.43 -8.94
CA LYS A 55 15.42 -28.52 -8.84
C LYS A 55 14.80 -29.90 -9.01
N TYR A 56 13.63 -30.12 -8.42
CA TYR A 56 13.04 -31.45 -8.29
C TYR A 56 11.68 -31.59 -8.98
N MET A 57 10.99 -30.48 -9.26
CA MET A 57 9.66 -30.50 -9.90
C MET A 57 9.56 -29.58 -11.11
N PRO A 58 10.52 -29.65 -12.07
CA PRO A 58 10.53 -28.73 -13.22
C PRO A 58 9.31 -28.89 -14.14
N TRP A 59 8.60 -30.02 -14.06
CA TRP A 59 7.36 -30.26 -14.84
C TRP A 59 6.16 -29.44 -14.35
N LEU A 60 6.19 -28.91 -13.11
CA LEU A 60 5.13 -28.03 -12.60
C LEU A 60 5.22 -26.61 -13.17
N ILE A 61 6.34 -26.29 -13.81
CA ILE A 61 6.61 -24.96 -14.33
C ILE A 61 6.03 -24.90 -15.74
N PRO A 62 5.15 -23.93 -16.04
CA PRO A 62 4.56 -23.79 -17.36
C PRO A 62 5.66 -23.69 -18.43
N SER A 63 5.78 -24.70 -19.28
CA SER A 63 6.57 -24.60 -20.51
C SER A 63 5.61 -24.14 -21.59
N THR A 64 5.73 -22.88 -22.02
CA THR A 64 5.09 -22.46 -23.26
C THR A 64 5.84 -23.12 -24.43
N SER A 65 5.15 -23.34 -25.55
CA SER A 65 5.69 -24.01 -26.74
C SER A 65 6.93 -23.33 -27.36
N ALA A 66 7.27 -22.12 -26.93
CA ALA A 66 8.40 -21.33 -27.41
C ALA A 66 9.56 -21.20 -26.41
N THR A 67 9.43 -21.67 -25.16
CA THR A 67 10.45 -21.45 -24.12
C THR A 67 10.63 -22.70 -23.27
N SER A 68 11.86 -23.22 -23.22
CA SER A 68 12.19 -24.33 -22.33
C SER A 68 11.96 -23.93 -20.87
N SER A 69 11.46 -24.84 -20.02
CA SER A 69 11.26 -24.62 -18.58
C SER A 69 12.49 -24.00 -17.88
N LYS A 70 13.71 -24.29 -18.38
CA LYS A 70 14.97 -23.72 -17.87
C LYS A 70 15.13 -22.22 -18.17
N GLU A 71 14.71 -21.78 -19.35
CA GLU A 71 14.74 -20.37 -19.73
C GLU A 71 13.67 -19.58 -19.00
N PHE A 72 12.47 -20.16 -18.85
CA PHE A 72 11.40 -19.57 -18.04
C PHE A 72 11.83 -19.38 -16.58
N LEU A 73 12.49 -20.39 -15.99
CA LEU A 73 13.06 -20.29 -14.64
C LEU A 73 14.11 -19.19 -14.49
N ARG A 74 14.96 -19.01 -15.50
CA ARG A 74 15.95 -17.93 -15.53
C ARG A 74 15.26 -16.56 -15.61
N TRP A 75 14.18 -16.47 -16.38
CA TRP A 75 13.42 -15.23 -16.54
C TRP A 75 12.67 -14.84 -15.26
N ILE A 76 11.96 -15.78 -14.61
CA ILE A 76 11.20 -15.47 -13.39
C ILE A 76 12.09 -15.34 -12.15
N ASN A 77 13.30 -15.92 -12.16
CA ASN A 77 14.24 -15.97 -11.04
C ASN A 77 13.53 -16.14 -9.68
N PRO A 78 12.93 -17.32 -9.41
CA PRO A 78 11.96 -17.46 -8.32
C PRO A 78 12.58 -17.19 -6.95
N LYS A 79 13.89 -17.44 -6.79
CA LYS A 79 14.62 -17.11 -5.57
C LYS A 79 14.74 -15.60 -5.35
N GLY A 80 15.15 -14.87 -6.41
CA GLY A 80 15.24 -13.42 -6.35
C GLY A 80 13.87 -12.78 -6.15
N ALA A 81 12.85 -13.27 -6.85
CA ALA A 81 11.47 -12.80 -6.70
C ALA A 81 10.95 -12.96 -5.27
N VAL A 82 11.19 -14.12 -4.63
CA VAL A 82 10.79 -14.35 -3.24
C VAL A 82 11.54 -13.43 -2.27
N GLU A 83 12.83 -13.17 -2.50
CA GLU A 83 13.60 -12.30 -1.61
C GLU A 83 13.17 -10.83 -1.70
N GLU A 84 12.97 -10.32 -2.92
CA GLU A 84 12.41 -8.96 -3.11
C GLU A 84 11.02 -8.83 -2.49
N PHE A 85 10.18 -9.85 -2.67
CA PHE A 85 8.86 -9.89 -2.04
C PHE A 85 8.95 -9.92 -0.50
N SER A 86 9.90 -10.68 0.07
CA SER A 86 10.15 -10.71 1.52
C SER A 86 10.50 -9.33 2.05
N ILE A 87 11.44 -8.64 1.39
CA ILE A 87 11.86 -7.29 1.78
C ILE A 87 10.68 -6.32 1.71
N MET A 88 9.83 -6.43 0.68
CA MET A 88 8.64 -5.58 0.54
C MET A 88 7.62 -5.85 1.65
N LEU A 89 7.27 -7.11 1.92
CA LEU A 89 6.32 -7.48 2.97
C LEU A 89 6.80 -7.10 4.37
N GLU A 90 8.08 -7.35 4.68
CA GLU A 90 8.65 -7.01 5.98
C GLU A 90 8.58 -5.49 6.25
N LYS A 91 8.73 -4.66 5.21
CA LYS A 91 8.55 -3.20 5.32
C LYS A 91 7.11 -2.80 5.64
N GLN A 92 6.11 -3.62 5.31
CA GLN A 92 4.71 -3.34 5.65
C GLN A 92 4.38 -3.71 7.11
N LEU A 93 5.21 -4.53 7.77
CA LEU A 93 5.00 -4.98 9.16
C LEU A 93 5.45 -3.97 10.23
N ASP A 94 5.60 -2.70 9.85
CA ASP A 94 5.99 -1.61 10.75
C ASP A 94 5.32 -0.29 10.34
N PHE A 95 4.25 0.09 11.04
CA PHE A 95 3.51 1.31 10.72
C PHE A 95 4.29 2.61 10.94
N ARG A 96 5.43 2.60 11.67
CA ARG A 96 6.31 3.78 11.75
C ARG A 96 6.84 4.18 10.39
N ARG A 97 7.04 3.20 9.50
CA ARG A 97 7.50 3.45 8.14
C ARG A 97 6.42 4.15 7.32
N GLU A 98 5.18 3.70 7.44
CA GLU A 98 4.03 4.33 6.80
C GLU A 98 3.85 5.76 7.32
N ALA A 99 3.96 5.98 8.63
CA ALA A 99 3.89 7.32 9.22
C ALA A 99 4.95 8.27 8.65
N ASN A 100 6.20 7.81 8.56
CA ASN A 100 7.29 8.60 7.96
C ASN A 100 7.05 8.89 6.47
N HIS A 101 6.48 7.95 5.72
CA HIS A 101 6.13 8.16 4.32
C HIS A 101 5.01 9.20 4.19
N LEU A 102 3.99 9.16 5.05
CA LEU A 102 2.90 10.15 5.07
C LEU A 102 3.42 11.55 5.40
N THR A 103 4.30 11.70 6.39
CA THR A 103 4.95 12.99 6.67
C THR A 103 5.65 13.54 5.43
N ARG A 104 6.46 12.72 4.76
CA ARG A 104 7.16 13.12 3.54
C ARG A 104 6.21 13.44 2.39
N PHE A 105 5.10 12.72 2.24
CA PHE A 105 4.09 13.03 1.22
C PHE A 105 3.42 14.38 1.49
N ASN A 106 3.04 14.67 2.73
CA ASN A 106 2.47 15.96 3.10
C ASN A 106 3.45 17.11 2.83
N GLU A 107 4.73 16.96 3.19
CA GLU A 107 5.77 17.96 2.88
C GLU A 107 5.94 18.17 1.36
N ASN A 108 6.03 17.08 0.60
CA ASN A 108 6.23 17.15 -0.85
C ASN A 108 5.05 17.80 -1.61
N PHE A 109 3.84 17.74 -1.04
CA PHE A 109 2.61 18.23 -1.68
C PHE A 109 1.99 19.43 -0.97
N GLU A 110 2.71 20.09 -0.07
CA GLU A 110 2.22 21.27 0.67
C GLU A 110 1.73 22.41 -0.26
N ASP A 111 2.27 22.47 -1.48
CA ASP A 111 1.97 23.48 -2.49
C ASP A 111 0.81 23.09 -3.43
N ASP A 112 0.25 21.88 -3.32
CA ASP A 112 -0.76 21.35 -4.23
C ASP A 112 -2.09 21.03 -3.53
N PRO A 113 -3.06 21.96 -3.55
CA PRO A 113 -4.35 21.73 -2.90
C PRO A 113 -5.23 20.70 -3.62
N SER A 114 -4.79 20.16 -4.77
CA SER A 114 -5.55 19.13 -5.50
C SER A 114 -5.37 17.71 -4.93
N VAL A 115 -4.38 17.51 -4.06
CA VAL A 115 -4.05 16.22 -3.45
C VAL A 115 -3.93 16.41 -1.95
N MET A 116 -4.44 15.45 -1.19
CA MET A 116 -4.33 15.43 0.27
C MET A 116 -3.86 14.04 0.69
N PHE A 117 -3.00 13.99 1.70
CA PHE A 117 -2.61 12.76 2.37
C PHE A 117 -3.09 12.81 3.83
N PRO A 118 -3.36 11.67 4.47
CA PRO A 118 -3.59 11.63 5.91
C PRO A 118 -2.39 12.24 6.67
N GLU A 119 -2.68 12.96 7.73
CA GLU A 119 -1.69 13.54 8.63
C GLU A 119 -1.61 12.74 9.92
N ILE A 120 -0.42 12.61 10.49
CA ILE A 120 -0.24 11.91 11.77
C ILE A 120 -0.79 12.78 12.89
N ILE A 121 -1.56 12.18 13.79
CA ILE A 121 -2.17 12.92 14.89
C ILE A 121 -1.09 13.31 15.92
N MET A 122 -0.99 14.61 16.16
CA MET A 122 -0.15 15.19 17.21
C MET A 122 -0.47 14.58 18.59
N GLY A 123 0.57 14.21 19.34
CA GLY A 123 0.44 13.58 20.66
C GLY A 123 0.20 12.06 20.63
N PHE A 124 0.07 11.45 19.45
CA PHE A 124 -0.02 10.00 19.28
C PHE A 124 1.13 9.49 18.41
N GLU A 125 2.20 9.04 19.05
CA GLU A 125 3.36 8.50 18.34
C GLU A 125 3.00 7.20 17.61
N ALA A 126 3.40 7.12 16.34
CA ALA A 126 3.28 5.89 15.57
C ALA A 126 4.15 4.79 16.20
N THR A 127 3.56 3.62 16.38
CA THR A 127 4.27 2.42 16.83
C THR A 127 4.36 1.42 15.68
N SER A 128 5.07 0.31 15.88
CA SER A 128 5.09 -0.77 14.89
C SER A 128 3.71 -1.40 14.64
N ASP A 129 2.80 -1.29 15.60
CA ASP A 129 1.53 -2.02 15.64
C ASP A 129 0.30 -1.13 15.51
N VAL A 130 0.44 0.16 15.81
CA VAL A 130 -0.66 1.13 15.78
C VAL A 130 -0.22 2.43 15.13
N LEU A 131 -1.06 2.94 14.23
CA LEU A 131 -0.94 4.24 13.59
C LEU A 131 -2.27 4.98 13.66
N ILE A 132 -2.22 6.23 14.10
CA ILE A 132 -3.38 7.12 14.17
C ILE A 132 -3.13 8.31 13.26
N GLU A 133 -4.03 8.49 12.30
CA GLU A 133 -3.94 9.53 11.27
C GLU A 133 -5.30 10.24 11.10
N THR A 134 -5.30 11.40 10.43
CA THR A 134 -6.54 12.10 10.09
C THR A 134 -7.43 11.24 9.21
N PHE A 135 -8.74 11.31 9.45
CA PHE A 135 -9.70 10.60 8.60
C PHE A 135 -9.97 11.40 7.31
N CYS A 136 -9.54 10.88 6.17
CA CYS A 136 -9.86 11.45 4.86
C CYS A 136 -11.32 11.17 4.48
N GLU A 137 -12.13 12.23 4.42
CA GLU A 137 -13.52 12.13 3.97
C GLU A 137 -13.58 12.23 2.44
N GLY A 138 -14.23 11.26 1.80
CA GLY A 138 -14.30 11.22 0.36
C GLY A 138 -15.17 10.12 -0.19
N MET A 139 -15.31 10.12 -1.52
CA MET A 139 -15.95 9.06 -2.27
C MET A 139 -14.85 8.11 -2.77
N PRO A 140 -14.91 6.80 -2.45
CA PRO A 140 -13.94 5.83 -2.96
C PRO A 140 -13.85 5.89 -4.48
N PHE A 141 -12.64 5.84 -5.02
CA PHE A 141 -12.42 6.04 -6.46
C PHE A 141 -13.27 5.11 -7.35
N GLY A 142 -13.45 3.84 -6.95
CA GLY A 142 -14.30 2.90 -7.69
C GLY A 142 -15.75 3.37 -7.83
N LYS A 143 -16.33 3.97 -6.77
CA LYS A 143 -17.68 4.54 -6.81
C LYS A 143 -17.74 5.83 -7.60
N PHE A 144 -16.69 6.64 -7.55
CA PHE A 144 -16.57 7.84 -8.35
C PHE A 144 -16.64 7.52 -9.85
N VAL A 145 -15.87 6.51 -10.29
CA VAL A 145 -15.88 6.07 -11.69
C VAL A 145 -17.25 5.54 -12.10
N GLU A 146 -17.90 4.73 -11.24
CA GLU A 146 -19.25 4.21 -11.51
C GLU A 146 -20.29 5.33 -11.64
N GLN A 147 -20.26 6.31 -10.73
CA GLN A 147 -21.21 7.43 -10.69
C GLN A 147 -21.05 8.38 -11.88
N TYR A 148 -19.81 8.63 -12.32
CA TYR A 148 -19.50 9.61 -13.37
C TYR A 148 -19.08 8.96 -14.69
N GLN A 149 -19.38 7.67 -14.91
CA GLN A 149 -19.01 6.92 -16.12
C GLN A 149 -19.47 7.56 -17.44
N HIS A 150 -20.50 8.42 -17.41
CA HIS A 150 -21.03 9.13 -18.57
C HIS A 150 -20.67 10.64 -18.60
N ASP A 151 -19.89 11.12 -17.64
CA ASP A 151 -19.42 12.50 -17.54
C ASP A 151 -17.93 12.55 -17.89
N SER A 152 -17.64 12.64 -19.19
CA SER A 152 -16.27 12.63 -19.72
C SER A 152 -15.40 13.73 -19.13
N ASP A 153 -15.98 14.89 -18.84
CA ASP A 153 -15.25 16.05 -18.36
C ASP A 153 -14.81 15.86 -16.91
N LYS A 154 -15.66 15.29 -16.04
CA LYS A 154 -15.27 14.96 -14.67
C LYS A 154 -14.22 13.86 -14.63
N LEU A 155 -14.39 12.81 -15.43
CA LEU A 155 -13.39 11.74 -15.50
C LEU A 155 -12.05 12.27 -16.02
N ALA A 156 -12.06 13.11 -17.05
CA ALA A 156 -10.84 13.73 -17.58
C ALA A 156 -10.14 14.59 -16.52
N LYS A 157 -10.87 15.41 -15.75
CA LYS A 157 -10.29 16.20 -14.65
C LYS A 157 -9.64 15.32 -13.60
N MET A 158 -10.31 14.24 -13.18
CA MET A 158 -9.76 13.29 -12.21
C MET A 158 -8.50 12.59 -12.74
N CYS A 159 -8.51 12.14 -14.00
CA CYS A 159 -7.34 11.55 -14.65
C CYS A 159 -6.17 12.55 -14.73
N CYS A 160 -6.45 13.82 -15.05
CA CYS A 160 -5.42 14.86 -15.08
C CYS A 160 -4.77 15.05 -13.70
N VAL A 161 -5.56 15.07 -12.62
CA VAL A 161 -5.03 15.11 -11.25
C VAL A 161 -4.17 13.87 -10.99
N GLY A 162 -4.67 12.66 -11.23
CA GLY A 162 -3.94 11.42 -11.00
C GLY A 162 -2.60 11.33 -11.76
N ILE A 163 -2.60 11.67 -13.06
CA ILE A 163 -1.38 11.68 -13.89
C ILE A 163 -0.40 12.73 -13.39
N ARG A 164 -0.88 13.96 -13.11
CA ARG A 164 -0.03 15.03 -12.56
C ARG A 164 0.61 14.59 -11.25
N THR A 165 -0.16 14.04 -10.31
CA THR A 165 0.32 13.55 -9.01
C THR A 165 1.37 12.47 -9.20
N PHE A 166 1.14 11.50 -10.10
CA PHE A 166 2.11 10.45 -10.41
C PHE A 166 3.41 11.00 -11.00
N CYS A 167 3.31 11.94 -11.95
CA CYS A 167 4.47 12.60 -12.53
C CYS A 167 5.26 13.38 -11.48
N ARG A 168 4.60 14.15 -10.61
CA ARG A 168 5.26 14.89 -9.52
C ARG A 168 5.99 13.94 -8.55
N MET A 169 5.33 12.87 -8.11
CA MET A 169 5.95 11.84 -7.28
C MET A 169 7.23 11.27 -7.92
N THR A 170 7.18 11.01 -9.22
CA THR A 170 8.27 10.35 -9.95
C THR A 170 9.43 11.30 -10.28
N PHE A 171 9.11 12.45 -10.87
CA PHE A 171 10.10 13.34 -11.48
C PHE A 171 10.54 14.48 -10.58
N ASP A 172 9.63 15.01 -9.75
CA ASP A 172 9.92 16.18 -8.92
C ASP A 172 10.39 15.72 -7.53
N HIS A 173 9.66 14.79 -6.91
CA HIS A 173 9.89 14.39 -5.53
C HIS A 173 10.83 13.18 -5.39
N ASN A 174 11.03 12.44 -6.49
CA ASN A 174 11.75 11.16 -6.51
C ASN A 174 11.32 10.24 -5.35
N PHE A 175 10.02 10.20 -5.10
CA PHE A 175 9.38 9.46 -4.02
C PHE A 175 7.95 9.10 -4.42
N ILE A 176 7.71 7.80 -4.56
CA ILE A 176 6.47 7.26 -5.13
C ILE A 176 5.70 6.44 -4.11
N HIS A 177 4.37 6.46 -4.19
CA HIS A 177 3.52 5.60 -3.36
C HIS A 177 3.63 4.10 -3.72
N ALA A 178 4.04 3.80 -4.95
CA ALA A 178 4.20 2.45 -5.53
C ALA A 178 2.91 1.60 -5.67
N ASP A 179 1.83 1.91 -4.94
CA ASP A 179 0.52 1.25 -5.08
C ASP A 179 -0.65 2.26 -5.11
N LEU A 180 -1.11 2.63 -6.30
CA LEU A 180 -2.24 3.53 -6.52
C LEU A 180 -3.54 2.77 -6.86
N HIS A 181 -3.75 1.60 -6.25
CA HIS A 181 -5.02 0.88 -6.38
C HIS A 181 -6.20 1.77 -5.92
N PRO A 182 -7.41 1.66 -6.53
CA PRO A 182 -8.59 2.43 -6.15
C PRO A 182 -9.01 2.40 -4.67
N GLY A 183 -8.45 1.50 -3.86
CA GLY A 183 -8.67 1.46 -2.41
C GLY A 183 -7.85 2.49 -1.63
N ASN A 184 -6.79 3.03 -2.24
CA ASN A 184 -5.91 4.05 -1.66
C ASN A 184 -6.23 5.47 -2.19
N ILE A 185 -7.30 5.64 -2.99
CA ILE A 185 -7.72 6.89 -3.64
C ILE A 185 -9.18 7.19 -3.32
#